data_AF-A0A382XGA1-F1
#
_entry.id   AF-A0A382XGA1-F1
#
_cell.length_a   1.000
_cell.length_b   1.000
_cell.length_c   1.000
_cell.angle_alpha   90.00
_cell.angle_beta   90.00
_cell.angle_gamma   90.00
#
_symmetry.space_group_name_H-M   'P 1'
#
loop_
_entity.id
_entity.type
_entity.pdbx_description
1 polymer ?
#
loop_
_entity_poly.entity_id
_entity_poly.type
_entity_poly.pdbx_seq_one_letter_code
_entity_poly.pdbx_strand_id
1 'polypeptide(L)' 'MPSEDDIFNALKAVKYPGYSRDIVSFGIVKDVA' A
#
# COMPACT_ATOMS: atom_id res chain seq x y z
N MET A 1 9.12 -7.50 -14.63
CA MET A 1 8.12 -7.65 -13.55
C MET A 1 8.33 -6.49 -12.60
N PRO A 2 7.27 -5.81 -12.15
CA PRO A 2 7.40 -4.82 -11.09
C PRO A 2 8.00 -5.51 -9.86
N SER A 3 8.91 -4.82 -9.17
CA SER A 3 9.42 -5.29 -7.89
C SER A 3 8.35 -5.15 -6.81
N GLU A 4 8.47 -5.88 -5.69
CA GLU A 4 7.59 -5.69 -4.53
C GLU A 4 7.53 -4.21 -4.12
N ASP A 5 8.68 -3.52 -4.12
CA ASP A 5 8.77 -2.09 -3.80
C ASP A 5 7.93 -1.23 -4.74
N ASP A 6 7.91 -1.54 -6.04
CA ASP A 6 7.09 -0.82 -7.01
C ASP A 6 5.60 -0.98 -6.71
N ILE A 7 5.18 -2.19 -6.32
CA ILE A 7 3.79 -2.46 -5.97
C ILE A 7 3.42 -1.77 -4.65
N PHE A 8 4.28 -1.83 -3.63
CA PHE A 8 4.06 -1.12 -2.38
C PHE A 8 3.98 0.40 -2.58
N ASN A 9 4.82 0.97 -3.45
CA ASN A 9 4.77 2.39 -3.78
C ASN A 9 3.46 2.77 -4.46
N ALA A 10 2.93 1.92 -5.36
CA ALA A 10 1.61 2.12 -5.94
C ALA A 10 0.48 2.01 -4.90
N LEU A 11 0.55 1.03 -4.00
CA LEU A 11 -0.46 0.83 -2.94
C LEU A 11 -0.48 1.96 -1.92
N LYS A 12 0.66 2.63 -1.64
CA LYS A 12 0.72 3.83 -0.79
C LYS A 12 -0.07 5.02 -1.34
N ALA A 13 -0.38 5.04 -2.63
CA ALA A 13 -1.25 6.06 -3.22
C ALA A 13 -2.71 5.87 -2.83
N VAL A 14 -3.11 4.66 -2.43
CA VAL A 14 -4.49 4.34 -2.03
C VAL A 14 -4.68 4.68 -0.55
N LYS A 15 -5.48 5.71 -0.29
CA LYS A 15 -5.83 6.15 1.06
C LYS A 15 -6.93 5.28 1.67
N TYR A 16 -6.86 5.04 2.97
CA TYR A 16 -7.91 4.32 3.68
C TYR A 16 -9.11 5.27 3.94
N PRO A 17 -10.35 4.91 3.57
CA PRO A 17 -11.51 5.81 3.71
C PRO A 17 -11.67 6.35 5.13
N GLY A 18 -11.87 7.66 5.27
CA GLY A 18 -11.99 8.32 6.56
C GLY A 18 -10.67 8.60 7.29
N TYR A 19 -9.53 8.23 6.70
CA TYR A 19 -8.20 8.49 7.27
C TYR A 19 -7.23 9.02 6.20
N SER A 20 -6.31 9.90 6.60
CA SER A 20 -5.29 10.44 5.68
C SER A 20 -4.14 9.47 5.37
N ARG A 21 -4.06 8.37 6.12
CA ARG A 21 -3.02 7.35 6.02
C ARG A 21 -3.39 6.31 4.96
N ASP A 22 -2.39 5.81 4.23
CA ASP A 22 -2.56 4.80 3.19
C ASP A 22 -2.70 3.38 3.72
N ILE A 23 -3.20 2.48 2.86
CA ILE A 23 -3.49 1.08 3.21
C ILE A 23 -2.24 0.28 3.59
N VAL A 24 -1.05 0.65 3.11
CA VAL A 24 0.22 0.00 3.45
C VAL A 24 0.66 0.43 4.85
N SER A 25 0.66 1.74 5.12
CA SER A 25 0.98 2.32 6.43
C SER A 25 -0.01 1.95 7.54
N PHE A 26 -1.21 1.51 7.18
CA PHE A 26 -2.18 0.94 8.13
C PHE A 26 -1.88 -0.51 8.52
N GLY A 27 -1.01 -1.21 7.78
CA GLY A 27 -0.74 -2.64 7.98
C GLY A 27 -1.84 -3.56 7.45
N ILE A 28 -2.70 -3.07 6.54
CA ILE A 28 -3.74 -3.90 5.88
C ILE A 28 -3.09 -4.84 4.87
N VAL A 29 -2.04 -4.37 4.20
CA VAL A 29 -1.24 -5.17 3.26
C VAL A 29 -0.11 -5.84 4.04
N LYS A 30 -0.07 -7.18 4.03
CA LYS A 30 0.96 -7.97 4.73
C LYS A 30 2.07 -8.43 3.79
N ASP A 31 1.69 -8.99 2.64
CA ASP A 31 2.60 -9.49 1.60
C ASP A 31 2.04 -9.15 0.21
N VAL A 32 2.92 -9.09 -0.77
CA VAL A 32 2.60 -8.84 -2.19
C VAL A 32 3.35 -9.88 -3.02
N ALA A 33 2.66 -10.55 -3.95
CA ALA A 33 3.18 -11.66 -4.74
C ALA A 33 3.59 -11.27 -6.16
#